data_AF-A0A1T5E5R3-F1
#
_entry.id   AF-A0A1T5E5R3-F1
#
_cell.length_a   1.000
_cell.length_b   1.000
_cell.length_c   1.000
_cell.angle_alpha   90.00
_cell.angle_beta   90.00
_cell.angle_gamma   90.00
#
_symmetry.space_group_name_H-M   'P 1'
#
loop_
_entity.id
_entity.type
_entity.pdbx_description
1 polymer ?
#
loop_
_entity_poly.entity_id
_entity_poly.type
_entity_poly.pdbx_seq_one_letter_code
_entity_poly.pdbx_strand_id
1 'polypeptide(L)'
;MDENRVDQNRAAGNNDGAKTPAPRHRADAPEGSRQPSPHDLEVLSRQLGRPVRDVVEIPARCVCGNPLVAATSPRLSNGTPFPTTFYLTHPVITSAVSRLEAAGLMNEMNDRLAADAGLAARYRSAHEAYLASRAEIGARSGIGAVPEIDGVSAGGMPTRVKCLHVLVGHSLAAGPGVNPLGDESIAAIAEWWTVERCYCDGAWDTGGEAPSRDLSRHGPQGLPEIVGRPAPVRKSRVDAANTDATAGSTDTAAAVAAADTAGTTGTGESK
;
A
#
# COMPACT_ATOMS: atom_id res chain seq x y z
N MET A 1 56.41 -32.46 55.68
CA MET A 1 55.27 -32.43 56.60
C MET A 1 54.63 -31.07 56.39
N ASP A 2 53.56 -30.84 55.64
CA ASP A 2 52.51 -31.68 55.03
C ASP A 2 51.93 -30.90 53.83
N GLU A 3 51.81 -31.52 52.66
CA GLU A 3 50.56 -31.99 52.01
C GLU A 3 49.53 -30.92 51.56
N ASN A 4 49.56 -30.62 50.26
CA ASN A 4 48.48 -30.87 49.28
C ASN A 4 47.00 -30.59 49.68
N ARG A 5 46.37 -29.60 49.03
CA ARG A 5 44.98 -29.74 48.56
C ARG A 5 44.69 -28.88 47.33
N VAL A 6 44.34 -29.58 46.25
CA VAL A 6 43.80 -29.11 44.98
C VAL A 6 42.39 -28.51 45.21
N ASP A 7 42.06 -27.41 44.53
CA ASP A 7 41.06 -27.38 43.44
C ASP A 7 40.25 -26.06 43.34
N GLN A 8 39.93 -25.74 42.08
CA GLN A 8 38.81 -24.91 41.58
C GLN A 8 39.00 -23.41 41.29
N ASN A 9 39.42 -23.19 40.03
CA ASN A 9 38.92 -22.17 39.11
C ASN A 9 37.53 -21.61 39.44
N ARG A 10 37.42 -20.28 39.55
CA ARG A 10 36.22 -19.53 39.14
C ARG A 10 36.61 -18.11 38.72
N ALA A 11 36.97 -17.96 37.46
CA ALA A 11 36.91 -16.68 36.77
C ALA A 11 35.44 -16.26 36.68
N ALA A 12 35.05 -15.26 37.48
CA ALA A 12 33.76 -14.59 37.32
C ALA A 12 33.86 -13.72 36.07
N GLY A 13 33.39 -14.25 34.94
CA GLY A 13 33.12 -13.45 33.75
C GLY A 13 31.95 -12.52 34.04
N ASN A 14 32.22 -11.21 34.00
CA ASN A 14 31.17 -10.20 33.86
C ASN A 14 30.52 -10.41 32.50
N ASN A 15 29.35 -11.05 32.50
CA ASN A 15 28.49 -11.14 31.35
C ASN A 15 27.54 -9.94 31.40
N ASP A 16 28.06 -8.75 31.05
CA ASP A 16 27.25 -7.58 30.75
C ASP A 16 26.50 -7.86 29.45
N GLY A 17 25.40 -8.61 29.58
CA GLY A 17 24.44 -8.81 28.52
C GLY A 17 23.96 -7.44 28.07
N ALA A 18 24.50 -6.98 26.93
CA ALA A 18 24.07 -5.77 26.26
C ALA A 18 22.57 -5.90 25.97
N LYS A 19 21.76 -5.32 26.86
CA LYS A 19 20.32 -5.21 26.69
C LYS A 19 20.09 -4.31 25.48
N THR A 20 19.72 -4.91 24.36
CA THR A 20 19.32 -4.17 23.15
C THR A 20 18.25 -3.16 23.54
N PRO A 21 18.46 -1.85 23.30
CA PRO A 21 17.47 -0.85 23.63
C PRO A 21 16.19 -1.08 22.81
N ALA A 22 15.04 -0.79 23.41
CA ALA A 22 13.74 -0.87 22.76
C ALA A 22 13.71 0.00 21.47
N PRO A 23 12.89 -0.37 20.46
CA PRO A 23 12.78 0.42 19.24
C PRO A 23 12.29 1.83 19.56
N ARG A 24 13.01 2.83 19.07
CA ARG A 24 12.65 4.24 19.19
C ARG A 24 11.63 4.59 18.12
N HIS A 25 10.48 5.13 18.52
CA HIS A 25 9.48 5.69 17.59
C HIS A 25 10.05 6.94 16.90
N ARG A 26 9.44 7.39 15.79
CA ARG A 26 9.94 8.52 14.95
C ARG A 26 10.34 9.76 15.77
N ALA A 27 9.65 10.04 16.88
CA ALA A 27 9.91 11.19 17.74
C ALA A 27 11.27 11.15 18.48
N ASP A 28 11.84 9.97 18.71
CA ASP A 28 13.00 9.77 19.61
C ASP A 28 14.33 9.49 18.90
N ALA A 29 14.33 9.42 17.57
CA ALA A 29 15.52 9.19 16.76
C ALA A 29 16.13 10.53 16.29
N PRO A 30 17.42 10.80 16.57
CA PRO A 30 18.08 12.02 16.13
C PRO A 30 18.06 12.13 14.61
N GLU A 31 17.84 13.32 14.08
CA GLU A 31 17.65 13.60 12.65
C GLU A 31 18.77 13.03 11.75
N GLY A 32 20.01 12.96 12.25
CA GLY A 32 21.14 12.34 11.57
C GLY A 32 21.03 10.82 11.31
N SER A 33 20.20 10.09 12.07
CA SER A 33 19.98 8.65 11.83
C SER A 33 19.07 8.36 10.63
N ARG A 34 18.45 9.40 10.05
CA ARG A 34 17.53 9.30 8.92
C ARG A 34 18.23 9.50 7.57
N GLN A 35 19.47 9.97 7.55
CA GLN A 35 20.22 10.09 6.31
C GLN A 35 20.47 8.69 5.70
N PRO A 36 20.18 8.46 4.41
CA PRO A 36 20.45 7.18 3.78
C PRO A 36 21.96 6.94 3.66
N SER A 37 22.42 5.80 4.15
CA SER A 37 23.78 5.30 3.86
C SER A 37 23.80 4.53 2.53
N PRO A 38 24.99 4.30 1.92
CA PRO A 38 25.10 3.42 0.75
C PRO A 38 24.51 2.03 1.00
N HIS A 39 24.72 1.49 2.21
CA HIS A 39 24.15 0.20 2.61
C HIS A 39 22.61 0.23 2.63
N ASP A 40 22.01 1.32 3.09
CA ASP A 40 20.54 1.47 3.05
C ASP A 40 20.02 1.40 1.62
N LEU A 41 20.70 2.06 0.66
CA LEU A 41 20.28 2.06 -0.74
C LEU A 41 20.40 0.67 -1.38
N GLU A 42 21.46 -0.07 -1.04
CA GLU A 42 21.62 -1.47 -1.47
C GLU A 42 20.51 -2.36 -0.91
N VAL A 43 20.24 -2.26 0.40
CA VAL A 43 19.18 -3.04 1.06
C VAL A 43 17.82 -2.70 0.48
N LEU A 44 17.49 -1.41 0.31
CA LEU A 44 16.25 -0.97 -0.34
C LEU A 44 16.13 -1.54 -1.75
N SER A 45 17.22 -1.54 -2.51
CA SER A 45 17.20 -2.06 -3.89
C SER A 45 16.95 -3.57 -3.93
N ARG A 46 17.53 -4.32 -2.98
CA ARG A 46 17.28 -5.77 -2.80
C ARG A 46 15.84 -6.04 -2.38
N GLN A 47 15.33 -5.31 -1.38
CA GLN A 47 13.95 -5.42 -0.90
C GLN A 47 12.92 -5.12 -2.01
N LEU A 48 13.21 -4.18 -2.90
CA LEU A 48 12.36 -3.78 -4.02
C LEU A 48 12.52 -4.63 -5.27
N GLY A 49 13.59 -5.43 -5.36
CA GLY A 49 13.97 -6.17 -6.57
C GLY A 49 14.35 -5.26 -7.75
N ARG A 50 14.70 -4.00 -7.50
CA ARG A 50 15.10 -3.00 -8.51
C ARG A 50 15.92 -1.89 -7.85
N PRO A 51 16.73 -1.11 -8.59
CA PRO A 51 17.39 0.07 -8.04
C PRO A 51 16.40 1.00 -7.35
N VAL A 52 16.72 1.40 -6.13
CA VAL A 52 15.95 2.44 -5.43
C VAL A 52 16.21 3.80 -6.07
N ARG A 53 15.21 4.70 -6.04
CA ARG A 53 15.25 5.98 -6.76
C ARG A 53 15.13 7.14 -5.79
N ASP A 54 16.01 8.12 -5.96
CA ASP A 54 15.95 9.47 -5.36
C ASP A 54 15.51 9.47 -3.87
N VAL A 55 16.08 8.55 -3.08
CA VAL A 55 15.82 8.44 -1.64
C VAL A 55 16.47 9.61 -0.91
N VAL A 56 15.68 10.34 -0.15
CA VAL A 56 16.11 11.52 0.61
C VAL A 56 16.36 11.16 2.08
N GLU A 57 15.55 10.26 2.64
CA GLU A 57 15.69 9.82 4.02
C GLU A 57 15.14 8.40 4.24
N ILE A 58 15.55 7.79 5.36
CA ILE A 58 15.04 6.54 5.92
C ILE A 58 14.21 6.88 7.16
N PRO A 59 12.89 7.15 7.02
CA PRO A 59 12.06 7.62 8.12
C PRO A 59 11.68 6.50 9.11
N ALA A 60 11.83 5.23 8.73
CA ALA A 60 11.54 4.08 9.60
C ALA A 60 12.54 2.95 9.38
N ARG A 61 13.06 2.41 10.49
CA ARG A 61 14.04 1.32 10.53
C ARG A 61 13.53 0.16 11.38
N CYS A 62 13.96 -1.04 11.03
CA CYS A 62 13.81 -2.23 11.85
C CYS A 62 14.73 -2.12 13.08
N VAL A 63 14.47 -2.91 14.13
CA VAL A 63 15.34 -2.98 15.32
C VAL A 63 16.80 -3.39 15.00
N CYS A 64 17.05 -4.05 13.86
CA CYS A 64 18.40 -4.37 13.38
C CYS A 64 19.06 -3.24 12.57
N GLY A 65 18.38 -2.12 12.36
CA GLY A 65 18.86 -0.96 11.60
C GLY A 65 18.46 -0.93 10.12
N ASN A 66 18.05 -2.07 9.54
CA ASN A 66 17.63 -2.13 8.12
C ASN A 66 16.42 -1.23 7.84
N PRO A 67 16.33 -0.61 6.65
CA PRO A 67 15.22 0.26 6.29
C PRO A 67 13.90 -0.53 6.16
N LEU A 68 12.82 0.06 6.68
CA LEU A 68 11.45 -0.41 6.48
C LEU A 68 10.72 0.43 5.43
N VAL A 69 11.01 1.73 5.43
CA VAL A 69 10.38 2.74 4.57
C VAL A 69 11.48 3.63 3.99
N ALA A 70 11.39 3.92 2.70
CA ALA A 70 12.15 4.98 2.06
C ALA A 70 11.27 6.24 1.91
N ALA A 71 11.83 7.42 2.14
CA ALA A 71 11.20 8.66 1.71
C ALA A 71 11.88 9.17 0.43
N THR A 72 11.11 9.23 -0.66
CA THR A 72 11.57 9.61 -1.99
C THR A 72 11.24 11.06 -2.30
N SER A 73 12.14 11.71 -3.05
CA SER A 73 11.96 13.07 -3.56
C SER A 73 10.61 13.20 -4.31
N PRO A 74 9.86 14.31 -4.14
CA PRO A 74 8.59 14.53 -4.83
C PRO A 74 8.74 14.69 -6.36
N ARG A 75 9.96 14.91 -6.85
CA ARG A 75 10.33 14.81 -8.25
C ARG A 75 11.61 13.98 -8.37
N LEU A 76 11.58 12.98 -9.27
CA LEU A 76 12.73 12.14 -9.56
C LEU A 76 13.80 12.93 -10.35
N SER A 77 15.04 12.47 -10.32
CA SER A 77 16.15 13.07 -11.06
C SER A 77 15.92 13.12 -12.58
N ASN A 78 15.07 12.25 -13.13
CA ASN A 78 14.64 12.29 -14.53
C ASN A 78 13.52 13.32 -14.82
N GLY A 79 13.13 14.12 -13.84
CA GLY A 79 12.08 15.15 -13.93
C GLY A 79 10.66 14.66 -13.64
N THR A 80 10.43 13.35 -13.50
CA THR A 80 9.09 12.78 -13.30
C THR A 80 8.52 13.14 -11.92
N PRO A 81 7.30 13.69 -11.81
CA PRO A 81 6.62 13.84 -10.54
C PRO A 81 6.39 12.49 -9.85
N PHE A 82 6.68 12.40 -8.55
CA PHE A 82 6.54 11.17 -7.78
C PHE A 82 5.57 11.36 -6.61
N PRO A 83 4.26 11.06 -6.81
CA PRO A 83 3.24 11.31 -5.81
C PRO A 83 3.27 10.36 -4.62
N THR A 84 4.25 9.45 -4.49
CA THR A 84 4.38 8.56 -3.32
C THR A 84 5.68 8.85 -2.59
N THR A 85 5.62 9.67 -1.56
CA THR A 85 6.77 10.06 -0.74
C THR A 85 7.26 8.91 0.11
N PHE A 86 6.39 8.24 0.88
CA PHE A 86 6.77 7.11 1.75
C PHE A 86 6.51 5.78 1.06
N TYR A 87 7.58 5.04 0.76
CA TYR A 87 7.53 3.75 0.08
C TYR A 87 7.90 2.63 1.06
N LEU A 88 6.93 1.77 1.39
CA LEU A 88 7.14 0.60 2.23
C LEU A 88 7.90 -0.47 1.44
N THR A 89 9.06 -0.90 1.92
CA THR A 89 9.97 -1.77 1.16
C THR A 89 10.14 -3.16 1.76
N HIS A 90 10.02 -3.30 3.08
CA HIS A 90 10.35 -4.56 3.76
C HIS A 90 9.45 -5.74 3.31
N PRO A 91 9.99 -6.80 2.68
CA PRO A 91 9.21 -7.86 2.03
C PRO A 91 8.20 -8.58 2.92
N VAL A 92 8.52 -8.82 4.20
CA VAL A 92 7.59 -9.43 5.16
C VAL A 92 6.38 -8.53 5.40
N ILE A 93 6.59 -7.22 5.55
CA ILE A 93 5.52 -6.25 5.82
C ILE A 93 4.67 -6.07 4.57
N THR A 94 5.29 -5.90 3.40
CA THR A 94 4.56 -5.74 2.13
C THR A 94 3.73 -6.98 1.80
N SER A 95 4.25 -8.19 2.05
CA SER A 95 3.46 -9.42 1.90
C SER A 95 2.27 -9.49 2.87
N ALA A 96 2.47 -9.15 4.14
CA ALA A 96 1.41 -9.13 5.14
C ALA A 96 0.32 -8.11 4.79
N VAL A 97 0.71 -6.90 4.38
CA VAL A 97 -0.22 -5.85 3.94
C VAL A 97 -0.98 -6.27 2.68
N SER A 98 -0.31 -6.92 1.72
CA SER A 98 -0.96 -7.47 0.53
C SER A 98 -2.04 -8.50 0.87
N ARG A 99 -1.86 -9.30 1.94
CA ARG A 99 -2.90 -10.23 2.41
C ARG A 99 -4.14 -9.49 2.91
N LEU A 100 -3.96 -8.42 3.68
CA LEU A 100 -5.08 -7.58 4.13
C LEU A 100 -5.81 -6.92 2.95
N GLU A 101 -5.06 -6.40 1.96
CA GLU A 101 -5.65 -5.85 0.74
C GLU A 101 -6.49 -6.90 -0.02
N ALA A 102 -5.97 -8.11 -0.16
CA ALA A 102 -6.66 -9.23 -0.81
C ALA A 102 -7.89 -9.72 -0.01
N ALA A 103 -7.84 -9.62 1.32
CA ALA A 103 -8.96 -9.95 2.22
C ALA A 103 -10.09 -8.90 2.19
N GLY A 104 -9.87 -7.74 1.55
CA GLY A 104 -10.91 -6.74 1.36
C GLY A 104 -10.98 -5.65 2.42
N LEU A 105 -10.00 -5.56 3.33
CA LEU A 105 -9.98 -4.59 4.44
C LEU A 105 -10.14 -3.14 3.97
N MET A 106 -9.61 -2.80 2.78
CA MET A 106 -9.77 -1.46 2.21
C MET A 106 -11.23 -1.08 1.96
N ASN A 107 -12.10 -2.04 1.60
CA ASN A 107 -13.52 -1.77 1.38
C ASN A 107 -14.20 -1.42 2.70
N GLU A 108 -13.94 -2.18 3.76
CA GLU A 108 -14.46 -1.90 5.10
C GLU A 108 -14.00 -0.54 5.63
N MET A 109 -12.72 -0.20 5.42
CA MET A 109 -12.20 1.13 5.78
C MET A 109 -12.87 2.25 4.99
N ASN A 110 -13.16 2.04 3.70
CA ASN A 110 -13.86 3.01 2.87
C ASN A 110 -15.31 3.22 3.32
N ASP A 111 -16.02 2.14 3.67
CA ASP A 111 -17.39 2.22 4.19
C ASP A 111 -17.42 3.00 5.52
N ARG A 112 -16.43 2.76 6.39
CA ARG A 112 -16.25 3.52 7.63
C ARG A 112 -15.92 4.99 7.39
N LEU A 113 -15.07 5.32 6.41
CA LEU A 113 -14.77 6.71 6.04
C LEU A 113 -16.02 7.47 5.57
N ALA A 114 -16.96 6.80 4.92
CA ALA A 114 -18.22 7.40 4.49
C ALA A 114 -19.21 7.60 5.66
N ALA A 115 -19.19 6.72 6.67
CA ALA A 115 -20.14 6.72 7.77
C ALA A 115 -19.68 7.49 9.03
N ASP A 116 -18.37 7.54 9.31
CA ASP A 116 -17.80 8.14 10.52
C ASP A 116 -17.09 9.47 10.20
N ALA A 117 -17.77 10.57 10.52
CA ALA A 117 -17.23 11.92 10.32
C ALA A 117 -15.97 12.22 11.15
N GLY A 118 -15.83 11.60 12.32
CA GLY A 118 -14.66 11.74 13.19
C GLY A 118 -13.44 11.03 12.62
N LEU A 119 -13.61 9.81 12.11
CA LEU A 119 -12.56 9.10 11.37
C LEU A 119 -12.15 9.87 10.11
N ALA A 120 -13.12 10.35 9.32
CA ALA A 120 -12.85 11.14 8.13
C ALA A 120 -12.08 12.42 8.44
N ALA A 121 -12.37 13.08 9.56
CA ALA A 121 -11.63 14.26 10.02
C ALA A 121 -10.17 13.92 10.38
N ARG A 122 -9.94 12.84 11.15
CA ARG A 122 -8.57 12.40 11.48
C ARG A 122 -7.78 11.95 10.23
N TYR A 123 -8.43 11.30 9.27
CA TYR A 123 -7.78 10.90 8.02
C TYR A 123 -7.48 12.09 7.10
N ARG A 124 -8.29 13.16 7.14
CA ARG A 124 -7.92 14.47 6.56
C ARG A 124 -6.70 15.08 7.25
N SER A 125 -6.62 15.06 8.58
CA SER A 125 -5.42 15.52 9.29
C SER A 125 -4.17 14.72 8.89
N ALA A 126 -4.30 13.41 8.70
CA ALA A 126 -3.22 12.56 8.19
C ALA A 126 -2.76 12.98 6.77
N HIS A 127 -3.71 13.34 5.90
CA HIS A 127 -3.42 13.87 4.57
C HIS A 127 -2.61 15.18 4.63
N GLU A 128 -3.00 16.13 5.47
CA GLU A 128 -2.25 17.39 5.63
C GLU A 128 -0.83 17.15 6.17
N ALA A 129 -0.70 16.26 7.17
CA ALA A 129 0.61 15.88 7.71
C ALA A 129 1.52 15.22 6.66
N TYR A 130 0.93 14.45 5.74
CA TYR A 130 1.64 13.85 4.62
C TYR A 130 2.15 14.93 3.65
N LEU A 131 1.31 15.91 3.29
CA LEU A 131 1.68 17.01 2.40
C LEU A 131 2.80 17.88 3.00
N ALA A 132 2.69 18.20 4.30
CA ALA A 132 3.73 18.91 5.03
C ALA A 132 5.06 18.14 5.00
N SER A 133 5.03 16.84 5.32
CA SER A 133 6.24 16.01 5.28
C SER A 133 6.85 15.93 3.88
N ARG A 134 6.03 15.86 2.82
CA ARG A 134 6.51 15.92 1.43
C ARG A 134 7.22 17.24 1.14
N ALA A 135 6.64 18.36 1.55
CA ALA A 135 7.23 19.68 1.31
C ALA A 135 8.60 19.80 1.98
N GLU A 136 8.74 19.30 3.21
CA GLU A 136 10.01 19.23 3.92
C GLU A 136 11.04 18.34 3.20
N ILE A 137 10.61 17.18 2.70
CA ILE A 137 11.46 16.26 1.92
C ILE A 137 11.91 16.93 0.61
N GLY A 138 11.01 17.64 -0.07
CA GLY A 138 11.33 18.42 -1.27
C GLY A 138 12.38 19.48 -0.98
N ALA A 139 12.20 20.26 0.09
CA ALA A 139 13.17 21.26 0.51
C ALA A 139 14.55 20.64 0.79
N ARG A 140 14.61 19.49 1.47
CA ARG A 140 15.86 18.75 1.72
C ARG A 140 16.52 18.22 0.45
N SER A 141 15.74 17.81 -0.56
CA SER A 141 16.27 17.33 -1.84
C SER A 141 16.57 18.45 -2.84
N GLY A 142 16.42 19.72 -2.45
CA GLY A 142 16.61 20.87 -3.35
C GLY A 142 15.52 20.99 -4.42
N ILE A 143 14.41 20.27 -4.25
CA ILE A 143 13.24 20.33 -5.13
C ILE A 143 12.25 21.34 -4.59
N GLY A 144 11.91 22.34 -5.41
CA GLY A 144 10.86 23.31 -5.09
C GLY A 144 9.45 22.72 -5.18
N ALA A 145 8.46 23.58 -5.38
CA ALA A 145 7.08 23.12 -5.60
C ALA A 145 6.98 22.15 -6.80
N VAL A 146 6.12 21.16 -6.69
CA VAL A 146 5.80 20.18 -7.75
C VAL A 146 4.31 20.29 -8.07
N PRO A 147 3.89 21.27 -8.92
CA PRO A 147 2.48 21.58 -9.15
C PRO A 147 1.63 20.39 -9.63
N GLU A 148 2.25 19.44 -10.34
CA GLU A 148 1.57 18.25 -10.89
C GLU A 148 1.00 17.32 -9.81
N ILE A 149 1.47 17.43 -8.57
CA ILE A 149 1.05 16.59 -7.44
C ILE A 149 0.65 17.44 -6.22
N ASP A 150 0.42 18.75 -6.41
CA ASP A 150 0.00 19.65 -5.34
C ASP A 150 -1.38 19.25 -4.81
N GLY A 151 -1.56 19.30 -3.49
CA GLY A 151 -2.75 18.78 -2.80
C GLY A 151 -3.00 17.28 -2.95
N VAL A 152 -2.12 16.53 -3.66
CA VAL A 152 -2.30 15.08 -3.88
C VAL A 152 -1.32 14.28 -3.04
N SER A 153 -1.87 13.67 -1.98
CA SER A 153 -1.18 12.63 -1.22
C SER A 153 -1.35 11.23 -1.85
N ALA A 154 -0.53 10.27 -1.42
CA ALA A 154 -0.66 8.89 -1.88
C ALA A 154 -1.78 8.12 -1.14
N GLY A 155 -2.03 6.87 -1.55
CA GLY A 155 -2.98 6.00 -0.85
C GLY A 155 -4.47 6.34 -1.02
N GLY A 156 -4.83 7.39 -1.77
CA GLY A 156 -6.24 7.80 -1.98
C GLY A 156 -6.78 8.73 -0.89
N MET A 157 -5.93 9.11 0.06
CA MET A 157 -6.18 10.14 1.05
C MET A 157 -6.64 11.46 0.40
N PRO A 158 -7.52 12.24 1.07
CA PRO A 158 -8.15 11.95 2.35
C PRO A 158 -9.52 11.26 2.24
N THR A 159 -9.98 10.93 1.04
CA THR A 159 -11.38 10.52 0.82
C THR A 159 -11.58 9.03 0.74
N ARG A 160 -10.53 8.27 0.43
CA ARG A 160 -10.58 6.81 0.32
C ARG A 160 -9.25 6.14 0.64
N VAL A 161 -9.29 4.83 0.76
CA VAL A 161 -8.15 3.93 0.81
C VAL A 161 -8.06 3.20 -0.52
N LYS A 162 -7.00 3.50 -1.28
CA LYS A 162 -6.68 2.83 -2.55
C LYS A 162 -5.60 1.75 -2.39
N CYS A 163 -4.75 1.89 -1.37
CA CYS A 163 -3.62 1.00 -1.11
C CYS A 163 -3.13 1.17 0.34
N LEU A 164 -3.07 0.08 1.08
CA LEU A 164 -2.63 0.02 2.48
C LEU A 164 -1.12 0.17 2.62
N HIS A 165 -0.33 -0.26 1.62
CA HIS A 165 1.14 -0.15 1.66
C HIS A 165 1.61 1.28 1.91
N VAL A 166 0.95 2.25 1.28
CA VAL A 166 1.25 3.68 1.49
C VAL A 166 0.83 4.14 2.87
N LEU A 167 -0.32 3.68 3.40
CA LEU A 167 -0.79 4.11 4.71
C LEU A 167 0.11 3.55 5.83
N VAL A 168 0.52 2.29 5.72
CA VAL A 168 1.50 1.66 6.61
C VAL A 168 2.85 2.38 6.50
N GLY A 169 3.34 2.63 5.28
CA GLY A 169 4.57 3.39 5.07
C GLY A 169 4.52 4.79 5.69
N HIS A 170 3.40 5.49 5.54
CA HIS A 170 3.20 6.80 6.15
C HIS A 170 3.10 6.72 7.68
N SER A 171 2.46 5.70 8.26
CA SER A 171 2.32 5.59 9.73
C SER A 171 3.64 5.21 10.39
N LEU A 172 4.39 4.27 9.80
CA LEU A 172 5.75 3.96 10.24
C LEU A 172 6.67 5.16 10.12
N ALA A 173 6.54 5.93 9.03
CA ALA A 173 7.26 7.18 8.88
C ALA A 173 6.82 8.17 9.95
N ALA A 174 5.58 8.61 10.00
CA ALA A 174 5.10 9.71 10.83
C ALA A 174 5.05 9.43 12.34
N GLY A 175 4.88 8.17 12.71
CA GLY A 175 4.69 7.71 14.08
C GLY A 175 3.21 7.45 14.40
N PRO A 176 2.95 6.73 15.52
CA PRO A 176 1.60 6.32 15.91
C PRO A 176 0.66 7.51 16.11
N GLY A 177 -0.60 7.35 15.73
CA GLY A 177 -1.67 8.34 15.90
C GLY A 177 -1.78 9.38 14.80
N VAL A 178 -0.80 9.46 13.88
CA VAL A 178 -0.84 10.41 12.75
C VAL A 178 -1.80 9.93 11.66
N ASN A 179 -1.78 8.65 11.32
CA ASN A 179 -2.60 8.09 10.26
C ASN A 179 -3.42 6.90 10.79
N PRO A 180 -4.68 7.12 11.20
CA PRO A 180 -5.44 6.12 11.95
C PRO A 180 -5.62 4.80 11.17
N LEU A 181 -5.84 4.87 9.86
CA LEU A 181 -6.06 3.66 9.04
C LEU A 181 -4.76 2.91 8.75
N GLY A 182 -3.62 3.62 8.71
CA GLY A 182 -2.32 2.96 8.61
C GLY A 182 -1.89 2.33 9.93
N ASP A 183 -2.21 2.95 11.07
CA ASP A 183 -2.01 2.36 12.41
C ASP A 183 -2.86 1.10 12.61
N GLU A 184 -4.14 1.16 12.22
CA GLU A 184 -5.02 -0.02 12.20
C GLU A 184 -4.46 -1.14 11.32
N SER A 185 -3.88 -0.80 10.17
CA SER A 185 -3.26 -1.78 9.27
C SER A 185 -2.00 -2.41 9.87
N ILE A 186 -1.19 -1.64 10.60
CA ILE A 186 -0.02 -2.16 11.33
C ILE A 186 -0.48 -3.14 12.42
N ALA A 187 -1.52 -2.80 13.18
CA ALA A 187 -2.08 -3.69 14.19
C ALA A 187 -2.64 -4.98 13.56
N ALA A 188 -3.31 -4.88 12.41
CA ALA A 188 -3.91 -6.01 11.72
C ALA A 188 -2.89 -7.01 11.13
N ILE A 189 -1.63 -6.60 10.91
CA ILE A 189 -0.56 -7.51 10.45
C ILE A 189 0.27 -8.13 11.59
N ALA A 190 -0.12 -7.95 12.86
CA ALA A 190 0.66 -8.36 14.03
C ALA A 190 1.01 -9.85 14.06
N GLU A 191 0.22 -10.73 13.43
CA GLU A 191 0.53 -12.15 13.35
C GLU A 191 1.77 -12.45 12.47
N TRP A 192 2.08 -11.58 11.50
CA TRP A 192 3.21 -11.74 10.59
C TRP A 192 4.39 -10.84 10.94
N TRP A 193 4.13 -9.66 11.50
CA TRP A 193 5.16 -8.67 11.79
C TRP A 193 4.77 -7.77 12.97
N THR A 194 5.74 -7.47 13.83
CA THR A 194 5.63 -6.52 14.95
C THR A 194 6.82 -5.57 14.92
N VAL A 195 6.64 -4.34 15.40
CA VAL A 195 7.69 -3.31 15.34
C VAL A 195 8.87 -3.63 16.28
N GLU A 196 8.64 -4.43 17.31
CA GLU A 196 9.61 -4.78 18.35
C GLU A 196 10.56 -5.90 17.96
N ARG A 197 10.27 -6.65 16.89
CA ARG A 197 11.03 -7.84 16.48
C ARG A 197 11.61 -7.68 15.08
N CYS A 198 12.81 -8.25 14.89
CA CYS A 198 13.45 -8.32 13.58
C CYS A 198 12.87 -9.48 12.74
N TYR A 199 12.57 -9.20 11.47
CA TYR A 199 12.13 -10.16 10.46
C TYR A 199 12.95 -10.04 9.16
N CYS A 200 14.17 -9.52 9.24
CA CYS A 200 14.99 -9.25 8.07
C CYS A 200 15.75 -10.48 7.55
N ASP A 201 16.03 -11.45 8.43
CA ASP A 201 16.76 -12.65 8.05
C ASP A 201 15.96 -13.47 7.04
N GLY A 202 16.60 -13.82 5.91
CA GLY A 202 15.98 -14.53 4.80
C GLY A 202 14.86 -13.77 4.06
N ALA A 203 14.56 -12.51 4.40
CA ALA A 203 13.45 -11.77 3.78
C ALA A 203 13.75 -11.25 2.37
N TRP A 204 15.03 -11.11 2.01
CA TRP A 204 15.53 -10.79 0.67
C TRP A 204 16.88 -11.46 0.45
N ASP A 205 17.32 -11.54 -0.81
CA ASP A 205 18.65 -12.07 -1.12
C ASP A 205 19.75 -11.09 -0.66
N THR A 206 20.54 -11.50 0.33
CA THR A 206 21.69 -10.76 0.86
C THR A 206 23.01 -11.20 0.25
N GLY A 207 23.07 -12.32 -0.48
CA GLY A 207 24.29 -12.90 -1.06
C GLY A 207 24.53 -12.50 -2.51
N GLY A 208 23.46 -12.21 -3.27
CA GLY A 208 23.55 -11.75 -4.66
C GLY A 208 24.03 -10.30 -4.83
N GLU A 209 24.31 -9.89 -6.07
CA GLU A 209 24.56 -8.49 -6.41
C GLU A 209 23.25 -7.69 -6.31
N ALA A 210 23.32 -6.47 -5.78
CA ALA A 210 22.14 -5.61 -5.71
C ALA A 210 21.66 -5.27 -7.15
N PRO A 211 20.34 -5.21 -7.39
CA PRO A 211 19.82 -4.87 -8.71
C PRO A 211 20.35 -3.52 -9.20
N SER A 212 20.99 -3.50 -10.37
CA SER A 212 21.67 -2.31 -10.93
C SER A 212 20.93 -1.65 -12.10
N ARG A 213 19.91 -2.31 -12.68
CA ARG A 213 19.14 -1.79 -13.82
C ARG A 213 17.68 -1.57 -13.43
N ASP A 214 17.20 -0.34 -13.60
CA ASP A 214 15.77 -0.03 -13.45
C ASP A 214 15.03 -0.44 -14.72
N LEU A 215 14.31 -1.57 -14.65
CA LEU A 215 13.44 -2.07 -15.72
C LEU A 215 12.00 -1.57 -15.56
N SER A 216 11.75 -0.64 -14.63
CA SER A 216 10.42 -0.06 -14.45
C SER A 216 9.96 0.55 -15.77
N ARG A 217 8.72 0.27 -16.14
CA ARG A 217 8.08 0.81 -17.37
C ARG A 217 7.82 2.32 -17.30
N HIS A 218 8.49 3.08 -16.44
CA HIS A 218 8.39 4.52 -16.29
C HIS A 218 9.68 5.20 -16.81
N GLY A 219 10.04 4.91 -18.07
CA GLY A 219 11.01 5.74 -18.80
C GLY A 219 10.48 7.16 -18.98
N PRO A 220 11.22 8.07 -19.67
CA PRO A 220 10.76 9.43 -19.96
C PRO A 220 9.56 9.37 -20.90
N GLN A 221 8.40 9.09 -20.34
CA GLN A 221 7.13 9.04 -21.03
C GLN A 221 6.50 10.40 -20.79
N GLY A 222 6.37 11.16 -21.87
CA GLY A 222 5.40 12.24 -21.93
C GLY A 222 4.11 11.76 -21.28
N LEU A 223 3.71 12.49 -20.25
CA LEU A 223 2.61 12.19 -19.35
C LEU A 223 1.36 11.73 -20.13
N PRO A 224 0.84 10.51 -19.92
CA PRO A 224 -0.59 10.32 -19.97
C PRO A 224 -1.17 10.83 -18.64
N GLU A 225 -2.24 11.61 -18.72
CA GLU A 225 -2.94 12.25 -17.60
C GLU A 225 -2.94 11.40 -16.33
N ILE A 226 -2.53 12.01 -15.22
CA ILE A 226 -2.63 11.49 -13.86
C ILE A 226 -4.12 11.48 -13.47
N VAL A 227 -4.89 10.64 -14.13
CA VAL A 227 -6.22 10.23 -13.70
C VAL A 227 -6.17 8.71 -13.77
N GLY A 228 -5.96 8.08 -12.61
CA GLY A 228 -6.07 6.63 -12.52
C GLY A 228 -7.40 6.20 -13.15
N ARG A 229 -7.38 5.14 -13.97
CA ARG A 229 -8.61 4.58 -14.56
C ARG A 229 -9.67 4.47 -13.47
N PRO A 230 -10.90 4.98 -13.68
CA PRO A 230 -11.99 4.81 -12.73
C PRO A 230 -12.11 3.33 -12.35
N ALA A 231 -12.40 3.06 -11.08
CA ALA A 231 -12.70 1.71 -10.65
C ALA A 231 -13.82 1.14 -11.53
N PRO A 232 -13.72 -0.13 -11.99
CA PRO A 232 -14.79 -0.73 -12.78
C PRO A 232 -16.08 -0.72 -11.96
N VAL A 233 -17.09 0.00 -12.45
CA VAL A 233 -18.42 0.01 -11.86
C VAL A 233 -19.01 -1.38 -12.06
N ARG A 234 -19.18 -2.14 -10.97
CA ARG A 234 -19.93 -3.40 -11.02
C ARG A 234 -21.39 -3.03 -11.23
N LYS A 235 -21.96 -3.39 -12.39
CA LYS A 235 -23.40 -3.27 -12.62
C LYS A 235 -24.14 -4.06 -11.54
N SER A 236 -25.15 -3.45 -10.95
CA SER A 236 -26.04 -4.15 -10.04
C SER A 236 -26.78 -5.24 -10.81
N ARG A 237 -27.15 -6.35 -10.16
CA ARG A 237 -27.90 -7.46 -10.80
C ARG A 237 -29.22 -7.00 -11.44
N VAL A 238 -29.71 -5.81 -11.09
CA VAL A 238 -30.95 -5.23 -11.62
C VAL A 238 -30.77 -4.70 -13.05
N ASP A 239 -29.57 -4.22 -13.41
CA ASP A 239 -29.31 -3.61 -14.72
C ASP A 239 -29.14 -4.63 -15.86
N ALA A 240 -28.77 -5.88 -15.52
CA ALA A 240 -28.60 -6.96 -16.50
C ALA A 240 -29.93 -7.54 -16.98
N ALA A 241 -30.97 -7.51 -16.12
CA ALA A 241 -32.29 -8.06 -16.44
C ALA A 241 -33.08 -7.19 -17.43
N ASN A 242 -32.79 -5.89 -17.50
CA ASN A 242 -33.56 -4.97 -18.34
C ASN A 242 -33.06 -4.89 -19.80
N THR A 243 -31.84 -5.34 -20.07
CA THR A 243 -31.27 -5.41 -21.43
C THR A 243 -31.76 -6.61 -22.24
N ASP A 244 -32.16 -7.71 -21.59
CA ASP A 244 -32.69 -8.89 -22.27
C ASP A 244 -34.16 -8.73 -22.70
N ALA A 245 -34.92 -7.84 -22.06
CA ALA A 245 -36.33 -7.64 -22.36
C ALA A 245 -36.59 -6.82 -23.63
N THR A 246 -35.61 -6.04 -24.12
CA THR A 246 -35.78 -5.13 -25.27
C THR A 246 -35.36 -5.72 -26.62
N ALA A 247 -34.82 -6.95 -26.65
CA ALA A 247 -34.29 -7.57 -27.87
C ALA A 247 -35.22 -8.62 -28.52
N GLY A 248 -36.47 -8.75 -28.07
CA GLY A 248 -37.39 -9.81 -28.50
C GLY A 248 -38.79 -9.32 -28.86
N SER A 249 -38.93 -8.42 -29.83
CA SER A 249 -40.23 -8.17 -30.47
C SER A 249 -40.08 -7.43 -31.81
N THR A 250 -39.82 -8.17 -32.88
CA THR A 250 -40.37 -7.94 -34.23
C THR A 250 -39.97 -9.13 -35.09
N ASP A 251 -40.94 -9.93 -35.54
CA ASP A 251 -41.31 -10.05 -36.95
C ASP A 251 -41.92 -11.44 -37.23
N THR A 252 -43.25 -11.53 -37.40
CA THR A 252 -43.83 -12.60 -38.24
C THR A 252 -45.19 -12.19 -38.81
N ALA A 253 -45.23 -12.22 -40.15
CA ALA A 253 -46.35 -12.49 -41.06
C ALA A 253 -47.24 -11.32 -41.55
N ALA A 254 -47.09 -11.03 -42.85
CA ALA A 254 -48.21 -10.73 -43.74
C ALA A 254 -47.90 -11.10 -45.20
N ALA A 255 -48.52 -12.17 -45.69
CA ALA A 255 -48.89 -12.46 -47.08
C ALA A 255 -49.69 -13.79 -47.07
N VAL A 256 -50.84 -14.01 -47.70
CA VAL A 256 -51.72 -13.27 -48.62
C VAL A 256 -53.06 -14.01 -48.71
N ALA A 257 -54.07 -13.27 -49.20
CA ALA A 257 -55.24 -13.71 -49.97
C ALA A 257 -56.58 -13.97 -49.27
N ALA A 258 -57.57 -13.22 -49.76
CA ALA A 258 -58.99 -13.26 -49.44
C ALA A 258 -59.78 -14.13 -50.42
N ALA A 259 -60.97 -14.56 -49.95
CA ALA A 259 -62.15 -15.13 -50.63
C ALA A 259 -62.58 -16.41 -49.88
N ASP A 260 -63.84 -16.76 -49.66
CA ASP A 260 -65.14 -16.11 -49.68
C ASP A 260 -66.13 -17.14 -49.05
N THR A 261 -67.29 -16.68 -48.58
CA THR A 261 -68.54 -17.45 -48.39
C THR A 261 -68.67 -18.70 -47.48
N ALA A 262 -69.47 -18.51 -46.42
CA ALA A 262 -70.75 -19.20 -46.10
C ALA A 262 -70.83 -20.71 -45.76
N GLY A 263 -71.62 -21.01 -44.71
CA GLY A 263 -72.32 -22.31 -44.52
C GLY A 263 -72.09 -22.94 -43.14
N THR A 264 -72.89 -22.61 -42.12
CA THR A 264 -74.09 -23.37 -41.69
C THR A 264 -73.78 -24.54 -40.72
N THR A 265 -74.19 -24.30 -39.47
CA THR A 265 -74.73 -25.18 -38.41
C THR A 265 -74.64 -26.71 -38.53
N GLY A 266 -74.28 -27.38 -37.42
CA GLY A 266 -74.59 -28.78 -37.19
C GLY A 266 -74.17 -29.28 -35.81
N THR A 267 -75.10 -29.23 -34.85
CA THR A 267 -75.02 -29.79 -33.49
C THR A 267 -75.37 -31.28 -33.45
N GLY A 268 -74.65 -32.06 -32.61
CA GLY A 268 -75.08 -33.32 -31.97
C GLY A 268 -75.25 -34.55 -32.89
N GLU A 269 -75.30 -35.80 -32.43
CA GLU A 269 -74.97 -36.50 -31.20
C GLU A 269 -75.02 -38.00 -31.58
N SER A 270 -74.29 -38.83 -30.84
CA SER A 270 -74.29 -40.30 -30.81
C SER A 270 -75.58 -41.02 -31.26
N LYS A 271 -75.46 -41.99 -32.17
CA LYS A 271 -75.60 -43.45 -31.93
C LYS A 271 -75.50 -44.24 -33.23
#